data_AF-A0A9P9M3H1-F1
#
_entry.id   AF-A0A9P9M3H1-F1
#
_cell.length_a   1.000
_cell.length_b   1.000
_cell.length_c   1.000
_cell.angle_alpha   90.00
_cell.angle_beta   90.00
_cell.angle_gamma   90.00
#
_symmetry.space_group_name_H-M   'P 1'
#
loop_
_entity.id
_entity.type
_entity.pdbx_description
1 polymer ?
#
loop_
_entity_poly.entity_id
_entity_poly.type
_entity_poly.pdbx_seq_one_letter_code
_entity_poly.pdbx_strand_id
1 'polypeptide(L)'
;TPSEVAQQKLENDQREALEILQERRLHLQAAQAKVENWKDYCHEEYRKFLQLQSDRVMDASKTDFDVEMIQQGQAATRDCIEAEMEMEQIIAYARLLRVNFEEFDQESGFVSLVEDGHVESMDPTEAYSVDRKRIERWMDEDDEKLQDPAEVDDWECKTVGANDSVSIVATQVATGKERKRIDRWRSIC
;
A
#
# COMPACT_ATOMS: atom_id res chain seq x y z
N THR A 1 34.73 10.91 -17.55
CA THR A 1 35.53 10.45 -16.38
C THR A 1 34.86 9.23 -15.76
N PRO A 2 35.52 8.43 -14.90
CA PRO A 2 34.89 7.28 -14.25
C PRO A 2 33.60 7.61 -13.48
N SER A 3 33.46 8.86 -13.01
CA SER A 3 32.27 9.40 -12.35
C SER A 3 31.05 9.52 -13.29
N GLU A 4 31.25 9.95 -14.54
CA GLU A 4 30.15 10.11 -15.52
C GLU A 4 29.60 8.76 -15.97
N VAL A 5 30.46 7.75 -16.10
CA VAL A 5 30.04 6.38 -16.45
C VAL A 5 29.24 5.74 -15.30
N ALA A 6 29.64 6.00 -14.04
CA ALA A 6 28.92 5.52 -12.86
C ALA A 6 27.54 6.19 -12.71
N GLN A 7 27.44 7.50 -12.96
CA GLN A 7 26.17 8.23 -12.96
C GLN A 7 25.23 7.72 -14.06
N GLN A 8 25.75 7.56 -15.27
CA GLN A 8 24.93 7.09 -16.40
C GLN A 8 24.44 5.65 -16.22
N LYS A 9 25.23 4.81 -15.54
CA LYS A 9 24.78 3.47 -15.14
C LYS A 9 23.63 3.55 -14.13
N LEU A 10 23.77 4.37 -13.08
CA LEU A 10 22.73 4.55 -12.07
C LEU A 10 21.43 5.07 -12.68
N GLU A 11 21.49 6.05 -13.59
CA GLU A 11 20.32 6.59 -14.29
C GLU A 11 19.63 5.52 -15.16
N ASN A 12 20.40 4.65 -15.80
CA ASN A 12 19.84 3.53 -16.58
C ASN A 12 19.19 2.50 -15.67
N ASP A 13 19.84 2.11 -14.57
CA ASP A 13 19.31 1.16 -13.58
C ASP A 13 18.00 1.70 -12.95
N GLN A 14 17.94 3.01 -12.67
CA GLN A 14 16.73 3.68 -12.18
C GLN A 14 15.59 3.67 -13.20
N ARG A 15 15.89 3.91 -14.48
CA ARG A 15 14.89 3.88 -15.57
C ARG A 15 14.35 2.47 -15.78
N GLU A 16 15.22 1.48 -15.79
CA GLU A 16 14.84 0.07 -15.90
C GLU A 16 13.94 -0.35 -14.72
N ALA A 17 14.30 0.05 -13.49
CA ALA A 17 13.48 -0.22 -12.32
C ALA A 17 12.08 0.41 -12.42
N LEU A 18 11.95 1.62 -12.97
CA LEU A 18 10.65 2.25 -13.21
C LEU A 18 9.80 1.49 -14.22
N GLU A 19 10.39 1.06 -15.34
CA GLU A 19 9.70 0.30 -16.38
C GLU A 19 9.19 -1.04 -15.82
N ILE A 20 10.05 -1.77 -15.11
CA ILE A 20 9.67 -3.05 -14.49
C ILE A 20 8.58 -2.84 -13.44
N LEU A 21 8.67 -1.78 -12.62
CA LEU A 21 7.67 -1.49 -11.60
C LEU A 21 6.29 -1.22 -12.23
N GLN A 22 6.23 -0.47 -13.33
CA GLN A 22 4.98 -0.27 -14.08
C GLN A 22 4.43 -1.58 -14.64
N GLU A 23 5.29 -2.42 -15.21
CA GLU A 23 4.88 -3.73 -15.74
C GLU A 23 4.30 -4.63 -14.63
N ARG A 24 5.00 -4.76 -13.49
CA ARG A 24 4.55 -5.57 -12.36
C ARG A 24 3.27 -5.04 -11.75
N ARG A 25 3.08 -3.72 -11.75
CA ARG A 25 1.82 -3.12 -11.31
C ARG A 25 0.65 -3.53 -12.20
N LEU A 26 0.81 -3.42 -13.52
CA LEU A 26 -0.23 -3.83 -14.46
C LEU A 26 -0.55 -5.31 -14.33
N HIS A 27 0.48 -6.14 -14.18
CA HIS A 27 0.33 -7.58 -13.93
C HIS A 27 -0.47 -7.85 -12.64
N LEU A 28 -0.12 -7.18 -11.54
CA LEU A 28 -0.84 -7.30 -10.27
C LEU A 28 -2.29 -6.85 -10.37
N GLN A 29 -2.56 -5.72 -11.04
CA GLN A 29 -3.92 -5.23 -11.26
C GLN A 29 -4.76 -6.25 -12.07
N ALA A 30 -4.18 -6.83 -13.12
CA ALA A 30 -4.85 -7.85 -13.91
C ALA A 30 -5.15 -9.12 -13.08
N ALA A 31 -4.19 -9.58 -12.27
CA ALA A 31 -4.36 -10.74 -11.42
C ALA A 31 -5.42 -10.51 -10.33
N GLN A 32 -5.42 -9.33 -9.70
CA GLN A 32 -6.45 -8.93 -8.73
C GLN A 32 -7.83 -8.87 -9.37
N ALA A 33 -7.96 -8.22 -10.53
CA ALA A 33 -9.23 -8.15 -11.26
C ALA A 33 -9.77 -9.54 -11.62
N LYS A 34 -8.89 -10.50 -11.97
CA LYS A 34 -9.28 -11.88 -12.26
C LYS A 34 -9.88 -12.59 -11.04
N VAL A 35 -9.32 -12.35 -9.84
CA VAL A 35 -9.82 -12.91 -8.58
C VAL A 35 -11.11 -12.21 -8.14
N GLU A 36 -11.18 -10.88 -8.25
CA GLU A 36 -12.36 -10.09 -7.87
C GLU A 36 -13.58 -10.45 -8.73
N ASN A 37 -13.38 -10.61 -10.04
CA ASN A 37 -14.44 -10.96 -10.98
C ASN A 37 -14.62 -12.48 -11.15
N TRP A 38 -13.97 -13.30 -10.30
CA TRP A 38 -13.97 -14.76 -10.43
C TRP A 38 -15.38 -15.36 -10.42
N LYS A 39 -16.26 -14.81 -9.57
CA LYS A 39 -17.64 -15.25 -9.48
C LYS A 39 -18.37 -15.08 -10.80
N ASP A 40 -18.24 -13.92 -11.43
CA ASP A 40 -18.94 -13.61 -12.68
C ASP A 40 -18.39 -14.46 -13.83
N TYR A 41 -17.07 -14.64 -13.89
CA TYR A 41 -16.42 -15.59 -14.80
C TYR A 41 -17.00 -17.00 -14.67
N CYS A 42 -17.09 -17.55 -13.45
CA CYS A 42 -17.68 -18.88 -13.24
C CYS A 42 -19.14 -18.96 -13.70
N HIS A 43 -19.94 -17.90 -13.51
CA HIS A 43 -21.33 -17.89 -13.97
C HIS A 43 -21.41 -17.89 -15.50
N GLU A 44 -20.54 -17.15 -16.18
CA GLU A 44 -20.48 -17.12 -17.64
C GLU A 44 -20.04 -18.47 -18.22
N GLU A 45 -18.99 -19.07 -17.67
CA GLU A 45 -18.51 -20.39 -18.09
C GLU A 45 -19.56 -21.47 -17.84
N TYR A 46 -20.29 -21.40 -16.72
CA TYR A 46 -21.37 -22.34 -16.45
C TYR A 46 -22.53 -22.21 -17.45
N ARG A 47 -22.86 -20.98 -17.89
CA ARG A 47 -23.87 -20.79 -18.96
C ARG A 47 -23.42 -21.42 -20.27
N LYS A 48 -22.15 -21.24 -20.65
CA LYS A 48 -21.57 -21.87 -21.85
C LYS A 48 -21.59 -23.38 -21.76
N PHE A 49 -21.21 -23.93 -20.60
CA PHE A 49 -21.27 -25.37 -20.33
C PHE A 49 -22.69 -25.94 -20.53
N LEU A 50 -23.71 -25.29 -19.96
CA LEU A 50 -25.10 -25.72 -20.12
C LEU A 50 -25.56 -25.68 -21.58
N GLN A 51 -25.15 -24.66 -22.34
CA GLN A 51 -25.47 -24.55 -23.77
C GLN A 51 -24.81 -25.68 -24.59
N LEU A 52 -23.53 -25.95 -24.35
CA LEU A 52 -22.81 -27.03 -25.04
C LEU A 52 -23.39 -28.42 -24.72
N GLN A 53 -23.87 -28.59 -23.49
CA GLN A 53 -24.56 -29.82 -23.07
C GLN A 53 -25.93 -29.94 -23.74
N SER A 54 -26.71 -28.86 -23.84
CA SER A 54 -28.01 -28.88 -24.54
C SER A 54 -27.87 -29.17 -26.03
N ASP A 55 -26.81 -28.63 -26.64
CA ASP A 55 -26.50 -28.83 -28.06
C ASP A 55 -25.85 -30.20 -28.34
N ARG A 56 -25.63 -31.02 -27.29
CA ARG A 56 -24.97 -32.34 -27.33
C ARG A 56 -23.57 -32.29 -27.95
N VAL A 57 -22.90 -31.14 -27.86
CA VAL A 57 -21.52 -30.94 -28.33
C VAL A 57 -20.53 -31.48 -27.31
N MET A 58 -20.91 -31.52 -26.03
CA MET A 58 -20.08 -31.98 -24.92
C MET A 58 -20.85 -32.94 -24.03
N ASP A 59 -20.21 -34.05 -23.64
CA ASP A 59 -20.74 -35.06 -22.70
C ASP A 59 -19.94 -35.05 -21.37
N ALA A 60 -19.46 -33.88 -20.97
CA ALA A 60 -18.77 -33.71 -19.70
C ALA A 60 -19.80 -33.64 -18.55
N SER A 61 -19.46 -34.24 -17.42
CA SER A 61 -20.31 -34.17 -16.24
C SER A 61 -20.19 -32.81 -15.56
N LYS A 62 -21.22 -32.42 -14.80
CA LYS A 62 -21.14 -31.22 -13.97
C LYS A 62 -19.95 -31.27 -12.99
N THR A 63 -19.64 -32.45 -12.47
CA THR A 63 -18.50 -32.63 -11.55
C THR A 63 -17.19 -32.29 -12.23
N ASP A 64 -17.00 -32.68 -13.50
CA ASP A 64 -15.77 -32.36 -14.24
C ASP A 64 -15.61 -30.85 -14.43
N PHE A 65 -16.70 -30.17 -14.77
CA PHE A 65 -16.75 -28.71 -14.84
C PHE A 65 -16.42 -28.06 -13.49
N ASP A 66 -17.04 -28.51 -12.39
CA ASP A 66 -16.82 -27.95 -11.06
C ASP A 66 -15.34 -28.14 -10.62
N VAL A 67 -14.75 -29.30 -10.91
CA VAL A 67 -13.33 -29.57 -10.65
C VAL A 67 -12.43 -28.63 -11.45
N GLU A 68 -12.71 -28.45 -12.74
CA GLU A 68 -11.96 -27.53 -13.59
C GLU A 68 -12.03 -26.08 -13.07
N MET A 69 -13.22 -25.60 -12.70
CA MET A 69 -13.40 -24.26 -12.15
C MET A 69 -12.63 -24.07 -10.84
N ILE A 70 -12.63 -25.07 -9.94
CA ILE A 70 -11.84 -24.99 -8.71
C ILE A 70 -10.34 -24.91 -9.02
N GLN A 71 -9.84 -25.73 -9.94
CA GLN A 71 -8.43 -25.72 -10.33
C GLN A 71 -8.01 -24.38 -10.96
N GLN A 72 -8.84 -23.83 -11.85
CA GLN A 72 -8.58 -22.52 -12.45
C GLN A 72 -8.63 -21.40 -11.41
N GLY A 73 -9.54 -21.46 -10.43
CA GLY A 73 -9.62 -20.46 -9.35
C GLY A 73 -8.42 -20.51 -8.41
N GLN A 74 -7.94 -21.70 -8.09
CA GLN A 74 -6.68 -21.89 -7.35
C GLN A 74 -5.46 -21.38 -8.14
N ALA A 75 -5.44 -21.56 -9.47
CA ALA A 75 -4.41 -20.98 -10.32
C ALA A 75 -4.48 -19.45 -10.29
N ALA A 76 -5.64 -18.84 -10.53
CA ALA A 76 -5.82 -17.38 -10.47
C ALA A 76 -5.41 -16.77 -9.12
N THR A 77 -5.70 -17.47 -8.02
CA THR A 77 -5.30 -17.04 -6.67
C THR A 77 -3.77 -17.11 -6.50
N ARG A 78 -3.12 -18.18 -7.00
CA ARG A 78 -1.67 -18.29 -6.98
C ARG A 78 -1.01 -17.22 -7.83
N ASP A 79 -1.50 -16.97 -9.04
CA ASP A 79 -1.03 -15.90 -9.92
C ASP A 79 -1.07 -14.54 -9.20
N CYS A 80 -2.17 -14.26 -8.47
CA CYS A 80 -2.32 -13.03 -7.70
C CYS A 80 -1.31 -12.94 -6.53
N ILE A 81 -1.08 -14.04 -5.81
CA ILE A 81 -0.07 -14.07 -4.73
C ILE A 81 1.34 -13.84 -5.28
N GLU A 82 1.68 -14.51 -6.38
CA GLU A 82 2.97 -14.35 -7.05
C GLU A 82 3.17 -12.92 -7.54
N ALA A 83 2.16 -12.31 -8.18
CA ALA A 83 2.20 -10.92 -8.60
C ALA A 83 2.36 -9.95 -7.42
N GLU A 84 1.72 -10.22 -6.27
CA GLU A 84 1.93 -9.42 -5.05
C GLU A 84 3.39 -9.53 -4.55
N MET A 85 3.96 -10.73 -4.54
CA MET A 85 5.35 -10.95 -4.13
C MET A 85 6.35 -10.27 -5.08
N GLU A 86 6.16 -10.39 -6.39
CA GLU A 86 7.00 -9.72 -7.38
C GLU A 86 6.94 -8.20 -7.21
N MET A 87 5.75 -7.66 -6.94
CA MET A 87 5.56 -6.22 -6.69
C MET A 87 6.31 -5.77 -5.43
N GLU A 88 6.22 -6.52 -4.34
CA GLU A 88 6.98 -6.22 -3.11
C GLU A 88 8.49 -6.25 -3.36
N GLN A 89 8.99 -7.20 -4.16
CA GLN A 89 10.41 -7.31 -4.51
C GLN A 89 10.89 -6.13 -5.34
N ILE A 90 10.15 -5.73 -6.39
CA ILE A 90 10.58 -4.61 -7.24
C ILE A 90 10.48 -3.28 -6.49
N ILE A 91 9.49 -3.10 -5.60
CA ILE A 91 9.42 -1.91 -4.74
C ILE A 91 10.65 -1.84 -3.84
N ALA A 92 11.05 -2.95 -3.22
CA ALA A 92 12.26 -2.99 -2.40
C ALA A 92 13.52 -2.65 -3.22
N TYR A 93 13.64 -3.16 -4.45
CA TYR A 93 14.75 -2.84 -5.35
C TYR A 93 14.76 -1.37 -5.80
N ALA A 94 13.61 -0.83 -6.21
CA ALA A 94 13.45 0.56 -6.60
C ALA A 94 13.83 1.53 -5.46
N ARG A 95 13.49 1.17 -4.21
CA ARG A 95 13.91 1.93 -3.01
C ARG A 95 15.42 1.94 -2.82
N LEU A 96 16.12 0.83 -3.07
CA LEU A 96 17.60 0.79 -3.03
C LEU A 96 18.22 1.73 -4.07
N LEU A 97 17.55 1.93 -5.20
CA LEU A 97 17.96 2.85 -6.27
C LEU A 97 17.50 4.29 -6.04
N ARG A 98 16.84 4.59 -4.90
CA ARG A 98 16.26 5.91 -4.58
C ARG A 98 15.27 6.41 -5.64
N VAL A 99 14.56 5.49 -6.28
CA VAL A 99 13.47 5.81 -7.19
C VAL A 99 12.23 6.11 -6.33
N ASN A 100 11.76 7.35 -6.36
CA ASN A 100 10.51 7.73 -5.72
C ASN A 100 9.33 7.31 -6.60
N PHE A 101 8.32 6.71 -5.99
CA PHE A 101 7.11 6.30 -6.72
C PHE A 101 5.90 6.81 -5.95
N GLU A 102 5.44 8.00 -6.33
CA GLU A 102 4.43 8.82 -5.64
C GLU A 102 3.11 8.06 -5.35
N GLU A 103 2.75 7.04 -6.13
CA GLU A 103 1.53 6.25 -5.88
C GLU A 103 1.67 5.18 -4.77
N PHE A 104 2.89 4.82 -4.36
CA PHE A 104 3.15 3.91 -3.23
C PHE A 104 3.72 4.64 -2.01
N ASP A 105 4.35 5.79 -2.24
CA ASP A 105 4.79 6.68 -1.20
C ASP A 105 3.55 7.44 -0.69
N GLN A 106 3.05 7.05 0.48
CA GLN A 106 1.90 7.70 1.12
C GLN A 106 2.02 9.23 1.02
N GLU A 107 0.97 9.90 0.53
CA GLU A 107 0.82 11.38 0.56
C GLU A 107 1.03 11.97 1.97
N SER A 108 0.98 11.11 2.99
CA SER A 108 1.32 11.38 4.39
C SER A 108 2.77 11.85 4.61
N GLY A 109 3.70 11.58 3.68
CA GLY A 109 5.13 11.92 3.84
C GLY A 109 5.89 11.01 4.83
N PHE A 110 5.21 10.05 5.47
CA PHE A 110 5.80 9.02 6.31
C PHE A 110 6.15 7.78 5.48
N VAL A 111 7.09 7.92 4.54
CA VAL A 111 7.59 6.79 3.76
C VAL A 111 8.46 5.91 4.64
N SER A 112 8.22 4.60 4.64
CA SER A 112 9.19 3.62 5.19
C SER A 112 10.36 3.47 4.21
N LEU A 113 11.25 4.45 4.18
CA LEU A 113 12.58 4.23 3.61
C LEU A 113 13.27 3.16 4.46
N VAL A 114 14.09 2.32 3.82
CA VAL A 114 14.82 1.23 4.50
C VAL A 114 15.78 1.79 5.57
N GLU A 115 16.14 3.07 5.45
CA GLU A 115 16.67 3.88 6.53
C GLU A 115 15.53 4.70 7.15
N ASP A 116 15.21 4.42 8.42
CA ASP A 116 14.56 5.39 9.32
C ASP A 116 15.54 6.52 9.66
N GLY A 117 16.00 7.19 8.62
CA GLY A 117 16.74 8.43 8.69
C GLY A 117 15.95 9.40 7.86
N HIS A 118 15.38 10.42 8.50
CA HIS A 118 14.96 11.62 7.79
C HIS A 118 15.90 11.86 6.61
N VAL A 119 15.36 11.92 5.39
CA VAL A 119 16.04 12.69 4.36
C VAL A 119 16.14 14.08 4.99
N GLU A 120 17.35 14.52 5.32
CA GLU A 120 17.62 15.91 5.67
C GLU A 120 17.15 16.75 4.46
N SER A 121 15.86 17.06 4.46
CA SER A 121 15.25 18.00 3.51
C SER A 121 15.60 19.43 3.89
N MET A 122 16.19 19.63 5.07
CA MET A 122 16.88 20.84 5.46
C MET A 122 18.35 20.73 5.08
N ASP A 123 18.80 21.67 4.25
CA ASP A 123 20.20 22.01 4.10
C ASP A 123 20.84 22.11 5.51
N PRO A 124 21.93 21.39 5.82
CA PRO A 124 22.63 21.49 7.10
C PRO A 124 22.89 22.95 7.49
N THR A 125 23.09 23.81 6.49
CA THR A 125 23.30 25.26 6.65
C THR A 125 22.09 25.97 7.28
N GLU A 126 20.86 25.55 6.95
CA GLU A 126 19.63 26.08 7.56
C GLU A 126 19.46 25.58 9.00
N ALA A 127 19.82 24.32 9.29
CA ALA A 127 19.77 23.77 10.65
C ALA A 127 20.73 24.50 11.62
N TYR A 128 21.86 24.99 11.12
CA TYR A 128 22.79 25.84 11.89
C TYR A 128 22.35 27.31 11.96
N SER A 129 21.42 27.76 11.12
CA SER A 129 20.92 29.15 11.11
C SER A 129 19.84 29.42 12.17
N VAL A 130 19.30 28.37 12.79
CA VAL A 130 18.23 28.48 13.79
C VAL A 130 18.75 29.15 15.07
N ASP A 131 18.04 30.19 15.53
CA ASP A 131 18.35 30.90 16.78
C ASP A 131 18.00 30.04 18.00
N ARG A 132 18.95 29.20 18.41
CA ARG A 132 18.82 28.31 19.57
C ARG A 132 18.44 29.04 20.85
N LYS A 133 18.91 30.27 21.04
CA LYS A 133 18.63 31.07 22.25
C LYS A 133 17.19 31.57 22.31
N ARG A 134 16.53 31.70 21.17
CA ARG A 134 15.10 32.01 21.12
C ARG A 134 14.26 30.79 21.53
N ILE A 135 14.66 29.60 21.08
CA ILE A 135 13.97 28.35 21.43
C ILE A 135 14.17 28.03 22.91
N GLU A 136 15.39 28.14 23.42
CA GLU A 136 15.69 27.96 24.85
C GLU A 136 14.87 28.90 25.73
N ARG A 137 14.77 30.19 25.37
CA ARG A 137 13.89 31.13 26.08
C ARG A 137 12.41 30.74 26.05
N TRP A 138 11.92 30.25 24.92
CA TRP A 138 10.54 29.80 24.81
C TRP A 138 10.27 28.56 25.67
N MET A 139 11.23 27.64 25.77
CA MET A 139 11.14 26.44 26.60
C MET A 139 11.22 26.76 28.11
N ASP A 140 11.91 27.85 28.47
CA ASP A 140 12.09 28.31 29.85
C ASP A 140 11.00 29.32 30.30
N GLU A 141 10.10 29.73 29.40
CA GLU A 141 8.96 30.59 29.73
C GLU A 141 7.83 29.75 30.34
N ASP A 142 7.53 29.98 31.62
CA ASP A 142 6.37 29.35 32.29
C ASP A 142 5.05 29.72 31.57
N ASP A 143 4.28 28.71 31.18
CA ASP A 143 2.94 28.80 30.55
C ASP A 143 1.90 29.57 31.40
N GLU A 144 2.24 29.95 32.64
CA GLU A 144 1.33 30.62 33.58
C GLU A 144 0.88 32.03 33.14
N LYS A 145 1.42 32.58 32.05
CA LYS A 145 1.02 33.90 31.51
C LYS A 145 -0.05 33.86 30.41
N LEU A 146 -0.49 32.68 29.96
CA LEU A 146 -1.63 32.59 29.04
C LEU A 146 -2.96 32.66 29.82
N GLN A 147 -3.20 33.79 30.49
CA GLN A 147 -4.46 34.13 31.17
C GLN A 147 -5.26 35.18 30.41
N ASP A 148 -5.31 35.10 29.08
CA ASP A 148 -6.48 35.64 28.39
C ASP A 148 -7.43 34.46 28.17
N PRO A 149 -8.69 34.52 28.66
CA PRO A 149 -9.68 33.54 28.30
C PRO A 149 -9.86 33.65 26.78
N ALA A 150 -9.23 32.73 26.04
CA ALA A 150 -9.49 32.58 24.64
C ALA A 150 -11.00 32.42 24.47
N GLU A 151 -11.61 33.15 23.53
CA GLU A 151 -12.97 32.88 23.06
C GLU A 151 -12.98 31.41 22.62
N VAL A 152 -13.48 30.55 23.51
CA VAL A 152 -13.72 29.15 23.21
C VAL A 152 -14.84 29.16 22.17
N ASP A 153 -14.52 28.78 20.95
CA ASP A 153 -15.53 28.49 19.93
C ASP A 153 -16.41 27.37 20.48
N ASP A 154 -17.70 27.66 20.70
CA ASP A 154 -18.72 26.70 21.14
C ASP A 154 -19.01 25.75 19.97
N TRP A 155 -18.04 24.88 19.65
CA TRP A 155 -18.29 23.76 18.77
C TRP A 155 -19.19 22.76 19.49
N GLU A 156 -20.37 22.54 18.92
CA GLU A 156 -21.33 21.53 19.37
C GLU A 156 -20.72 20.12 19.26
N CYS A 157 -19.94 19.72 20.27
CA CYS A 157 -19.43 18.37 20.38
C CYS A 157 -20.55 17.46 20.87
N LYS A 158 -20.98 16.53 20.02
CA LYS A 158 -21.91 15.47 20.44
C LYS A 158 -21.18 14.54 21.41
N THR A 159 -21.73 14.38 22.60
CA THR A 159 -21.27 13.38 23.57
C THR A 159 -21.49 11.98 23.01
N VAL A 160 -20.42 11.35 22.55
CA VAL A 160 -20.38 9.93 22.22
C VAL A 160 -20.23 9.12 23.51
N GLY A 161 -21.07 8.10 23.69
CA GLY A 161 -20.90 7.16 24.79
C GLY A 161 -19.56 6.43 24.68
N ALA A 162 -19.03 5.90 25.79
CA ALA A 162 -17.76 5.17 25.81
C ALA A 162 -17.69 3.98 24.80
N ASN A 163 -18.84 3.59 24.23
CA ASN A 163 -19.00 2.51 23.26
C ASN A 163 -19.49 2.97 21.87
N ASP A 164 -19.66 4.27 21.63
CA ASP A 164 -20.06 4.83 20.31
C ASP A 164 -18.88 5.18 19.41
N SER A 165 -17.66 4.85 19.84
CA SER A 165 -16.45 4.95 19.04
C SER A 165 -16.48 3.89 17.93
N VAL A 166 -17.13 4.20 16.81
CA VAL A 166 -16.91 3.49 15.55
C VAL A 166 -15.54 3.90 15.05
N SER A 167 -14.53 3.10 15.40
CA SER A 167 -13.21 3.26 14.82
C SER A 167 -13.34 3.01 13.32
N ILE A 168 -13.04 4.02 12.50
CA ILE A 168 -12.87 3.87 11.04
C ILE A 168 -11.90 2.71 10.74
N VAL A 169 -10.92 2.53 11.64
CA VAL A 169 -9.96 1.42 11.67
C VAL A 169 -10.65 0.07 11.81
N ALA A 170 -11.73 -0.08 12.59
CA ALA A 170 -12.38 -1.39 12.74
C ALA A 170 -13.02 -1.87 11.44
N THR A 171 -13.64 -0.99 10.66
CA THR A 171 -14.28 -1.36 9.38
C THR A 171 -13.27 -1.66 8.28
N GLN A 172 -12.16 -0.91 8.21
CA GLN A 172 -11.11 -1.12 7.20
C GLN A 172 -10.07 -2.19 7.60
N VAL A 173 -9.71 -2.31 8.88
CA VAL A 173 -8.68 -3.25 9.37
C VAL A 173 -9.23 -4.65 9.68
N ALA A 174 -10.54 -4.79 9.95
CA ALA A 174 -11.13 -6.11 10.14
C ALA A 174 -11.08 -6.97 8.87
N THR A 175 -11.00 -6.35 7.68
CA THR A 175 -11.02 -7.05 6.38
C THR A 175 -9.91 -6.65 5.41
N GLY A 176 -9.14 -5.60 5.69
CA GLY A 176 -8.16 -5.02 4.74
C GLY A 176 -6.68 -5.36 4.98
N LYS A 177 -5.86 -5.05 3.95
CA LYS A 177 -4.40 -5.25 3.87
C LYS A 177 -3.61 -4.75 5.09
N GLU A 178 -4.13 -3.80 5.86
CA GLU A 178 -3.51 -3.20 7.04
C GLU A 178 -3.37 -4.15 8.25
N ARG A 179 -4.13 -5.26 8.29
CA ARG A 179 -4.02 -6.27 9.36
C ARG A 179 -2.68 -7.01 9.38
N LYS A 180 -2.02 -7.14 8.22
CA LYS A 180 -0.69 -7.79 8.09
C LYS A 180 0.35 -7.13 9.00
N ARG A 181 0.25 -5.81 9.24
CA ARG A 181 1.21 -5.08 10.08
C ARG A 181 1.03 -5.42 11.56
N ILE A 182 -0.20 -5.46 12.05
CA ILE A 182 -0.53 -5.80 13.45
C ILE A 182 -0.11 -7.25 13.76
N ASP A 183 -0.38 -8.17 12.85
CA ASP A 183 -0.02 -9.59 13.02
C ASP A 183 1.50 -9.79 13.04
N ARG A 184 2.27 -9.00 12.25
CA ARG A 184 3.74 -9.01 12.29
C ARG A 184 4.30 -8.52 13.63
N TRP A 185 3.73 -7.47 14.21
CA TRP A 185 4.14 -6.98 15.54
C TRP A 185 3.91 -8.02 16.64
N ARG A 186 2.79 -8.75 16.61
CA ARG A 186 2.50 -9.85 17.55
C ARG A 186 3.42 -11.07 17.43
N SER A 187 4.12 -11.21 16.32
CA SER A 187 5.11 -12.27 16.11
C SER A 187 6.50 -11.90 16.64
N ILE A 188 6.77 -10.62 16.88
CA ILE A 188 8.09 -10.11 17.30
C ILE A 188 8.14 -9.91 18.83
N CYS A 189 6.99 -9.67 19.47
CA CYS A 189 6.84 -9.59 20.93
C CYS A 189 6.36 -10.92 21.52
#